data_AF-A0AAU8N3K7-F1
#
_entry.id   AF-A0AAU8N3K7-F1
#
_cell.length_a   1.000
_cell.length_b   1.000
_cell.length_c   1.000
_cell.angle_alpha   90.00
_cell.angle_beta   90.00
_cell.angle_gamma   90.00
#
_symmetry.space_group_name_H-M   'P 1'
#
loop_
_entity.id
_entity.type
_entity.pdbx_description
1 polymer ?
#
loop_
_entity_poly.entity_id
_entity_poly.type
_entity_poly.pdbx_seq_one_letter_code
_entity_poly.pdbx_strand_id
1 'polypeptide(L)'
;MSTTTRPDHAEAGRLLLEGLVRRDERGTALAANAVVVVSQGDKEEASAQSLVEGFRASAREVITVPYDKAMREQSLRSDKLAPATRAAWLHAAAAVARGL
;
A
#
# COMPACT_ATOMS: atom_id res chain seq x y z
N MET A 1 -18.57 19.11 9.49
CA MET A 1 -17.87 17.90 9.98
C MET A 1 -17.03 17.35 8.84
N SER A 2 -15.71 17.32 8.98
CA SER A 2 -14.82 16.57 8.08
C SER A 2 -13.71 16.01 8.95
N THR A 3 -13.93 14.84 9.52
CA THR A 3 -12.86 14.04 10.12
C THR A 3 -12.00 13.53 8.97
N THR A 4 -10.94 14.26 8.62
CA THR A 4 -9.94 13.72 7.70
C THR A 4 -8.84 13.08 8.53
N THR A 5 -9.03 11.79 8.78
CA THR A 5 -8.02 10.87 9.28
C THR A 5 -7.04 10.61 8.13
N ARG A 6 -5.85 11.23 8.10
CA ARG A 6 -4.93 11.09 6.94
C ARG A 6 -3.45 10.78 7.21
N PRO A 7 -2.95 10.74 8.46
CA PRO A 7 -1.70 10.02 8.79
C PRO A 7 -1.94 8.58 9.29
N ASP A 8 -3.13 8.29 9.83
CA ASP A 8 -3.38 7.08 10.62
C ASP A 8 -3.37 5.78 9.81
N HIS A 9 -3.60 5.82 8.50
CA HIS A 9 -3.74 4.61 7.68
C HIS A 9 -2.40 3.92 7.39
N ALA A 10 -1.35 4.70 7.10
CA ALA A 10 -0.01 4.14 6.91
C ALA A 10 0.53 3.59 8.23
N GLU A 11 0.32 4.34 9.31
CA GLU A 11 0.72 3.93 10.65
C GLU A 11 -0.03 2.68 11.13
N ALA A 12 -1.35 2.61 10.89
CA ALA A 12 -2.14 1.41 11.18
C ALA A 12 -1.65 0.18 10.39
N GLY A 13 -1.28 0.36 9.11
CA GLY A 13 -0.69 -0.71 8.30
C GLY A 13 0.64 -1.21 8.85
N ARG A 14 1.52 -0.29 9.28
CA ARG A 14 2.80 -0.62 9.92
C ARG A 14 2.59 -1.36 11.24
N LEU A 15 1.70 -0.86 12.09
CA LEU A 15 1.38 -1.46 13.39
C LEU A 15 0.76 -2.85 13.24
N LEU A 16 -0.03 -3.10 12.18
CA LEU A 16 -0.54 -4.43 11.87
C LEU A 16 0.58 -5.42 11.53
N LEU A 17 1.52 -5.02 10.67
CA LEU A 17 2.66 -5.89 10.31
C LEU A 17 3.53 -6.18 11.54
N GLU A 18 3.81 -5.17 12.35
CA GLU A 18 4.54 -5.38 13.60
C GLU A 18 3.78 -6.27 14.59
N GLY A 19 2.45 -6.15 14.64
CA GLY A 19 1.60 -7.02 15.43
C GLY A 19 1.66 -8.47 14.98
N LEU A 20 1.75 -8.73 13.67
CA LEU A 20 1.94 -10.06 13.12
C LEU A 20 3.32 -10.63 13.50
N VAL A 21 4.39 -9.84 13.36
CA VAL A 21 5.75 -10.26 13.75
C VAL A 21 5.84 -10.61 15.23
N ARG A 22 5.20 -9.83 16.11
CA ARG A 22 5.24 -10.05 17.57
C ARG A 22 4.39 -11.23 18.05
N ARG A 23 3.50 -11.76 17.22
CA ARG A 23 2.50 -12.76 17.65
C ARG A 23 3.09 -14.16 17.78
N ASP A 24 3.77 -14.64 16.75
CA ASP A 24 4.36 -15.98 16.68
C ASP A 24 5.28 -16.13 15.45
N GLU A 25 6.00 -17.25 15.36
CA GLU A 25 6.86 -17.59 14.21
C GLU A 25 6.07 -17.63 12.89
N ARG A 26 4.79 -18.05 12.94
CA ARG A 26 3.89 -18.04 11.79
C ARG A 26 3.56 -16.62 11.34
N GLY A 27 3.34 -15.70 12.27
CA GLY A 27 3.10 -14.29 12.01
C GLY A 27 4.33 -13.57 11.46
N THR A 28 5.53 -13.98 11.89
CA THR A 28 6.80 -13.52 11.30
C THR A 28 6.94 -14.00 9.84
N ALA A 29 6.63 -15.28 9.57
CA ALA A 29 6.64 -15.81 8.20
C ALA A 29 5.61 -15.14 7.30
N LEU A 30 4.43 -14.78 7.84
CA LEU A 30 3.40 -14.03 7.10
C LEU A 30 3.84 -12.60 6.78
N ALA A 31 4.42 -11.89 7.76
CA ALA A 31 4.96 -10.55 7.53
C ALA A 31 6.08 -10.57 6.48
N ALA A 32 7.04 -11.50 6.62
CA ALA A 32 8.15 -11.66 5.69
C ALA A 32 7.71 -11.97 4.25
N ASN A 33 6.52 -12.55 4.04
CA ASN A 33 5.94 -12.81 2.73
C ASN A 33 4.92 -11.77 2.28
N ALA A 34 4.64 -10.76 3.10
CA ALA A 34 3.64 -9.75 2.80
C ALA A 34 4.06 -8.86 1.63
N VAL A 35 3.07 -8.50 0.81
CA VAL A 35 3.18 -7.45 -0.20
C VAL A 35 2.42 -6.23 0.34
N VAL A 36 3.10 -5.11 0.49
CA VAL A 36 2.50 -3.86 0.98
C VAL A 36 2.24 -2.94 -0.21
N VAL A 37 0.99 -2.49 -0.36
CA VAL A 37 0.62 -1.49 -1.36
C VAL A 37 0.31 -0.18 -0.64
N VAL A 38 1.10 0.86 -0.93
CA VAL A 38 0.90 2.21 -0.40
C VAL A 38 0.33 3.09 -1.50
N SER A 39 -0.93 3.48 -1.37
CA SER A 39 -1.59 4.37 -2.33
C SER A 39 -1.72 5.76 -1.76
N GLN A 40 -1.40 6.77 -2.56
CA GLN A 40 -1.66 8.17 -2.21
C GLN A 40 -3.13 8.51 -2.53
N GLY A 41 -3.90 8.86 -1.51
CA GLY A 41 -5.33 9.14 -1.61
C GLY A 41 -5.68 10.59 -2.00
N ASP A 42 -4.74 11.51 -1.83
CA ASP A 42 -4.86 12.92 -2.22
C ASP A 42 -3.54 13.51 -2.69
N LYS A 43 -3.59 14.49 -3.59
CA LYS A 43 -2.39 15.20 -4.05
C LYS A 43 -1.71 15.97 -2.92
N GLU A 44 -2.46 16.38 -1.89
CA GLU A 44 -1.95 17.11 -0.73
C GLU A 44 -1.40 16.17 0.36
N GLU A 45 -1.62 14.85 0.25
CA GLU A 45 -0.99 13.89 1.14
C GLU A 45 0.51 13.75 0.83
N ALA A 46 1.28 13.30 1.82
CA ALA A 46 2.66 12.91 1.61
C ALA A 46 2.75 11.87 0.48
N SER A 47 3.81 11.97 -0.32
CA SER A 47 4.06 11.03 -1.41
C SER A 47 4.08 9.60 -0.86
N ALA A 48 3.41 8.66 -1.54
CA ALA A 48 3.48 7.24 -1.19
C ALA A 48 4.93 6.73 -1.09
N GLN A 49 5.86 7.35 -1.83
CA GLN A 49 7.29 7.03 -1.77
C GLN A 49 7.92 7.33 -0.41
N SER A 50 7.47 8.33 0.34
CA SER A 50 8.06 8.67 1.63
C SER A 50 7.77 7.63 2.72
N LEU A 51 6.81 6.75 2.49
CA LEU A 51 6.43 5.69 3.43
C LEU A 51 7.15 4.36 3.16
N VAL A 52 7.85 4.23 2.03
CA VAL A 52 8.48 2.97 1.59
C VAL A 52 9.49 2.44 2.61
N GLU A 53 10.35 3.31 3.15
CA GLU A 53 11.40 2.89 4.08
C GLU A 53 10.83 2.27 5.37
N GLY A 54 9.63 2.69 5.80
CA GLY A 54 8.98 2.14 6.99
C GLY A 54 8.48 0.69 6.82
N PHE A 55 8.34 0.21 5.59
CA PHE A 55 7.82 -1.13 5.29
C PHE A 55 8.87 -2.10 4.76
N ARG A 56 10.00 -1.60 4.24
CA ARG A 56 11.05 -2.43 3.63
C ARG A 56 11.66 -3.48 4.56
N ALA A 57 11.71 -3.21 5.85
CA ALA A 57 12.29 -4.16 6.82
C ALA A 57 11.37 -5.35 7.10
N SER A 58 10.06 -5.22 6.85
CA SER A 58 9.05 -6.16 7.33
C SER A 58 8.29 -6.87 6.22
N ALA A 59 8.24 -6.30 5.00
CA ALA A 59 7.51 -6.84 3.88
C ALA A 59 8.46 -7.31 2.77
N ARG A 60 8.08 -8.37 2.04
CA ARG A 60 8.83 -8.86 0.88
C ARG A 60 8.95 -7.81 -0.21
N GLU A 61 7.87 -7.07 -0.43
CA GLU A 61 7.75 -6.11 -1.51
C GLU A 61 6.85 -4.96 -1.10
N VAL A 62 7.26 -3.73 -1.42
CA VAL A 62 6.49 -2.51 -1.14
C VAL A 62 6.27 -1.79 -2.46
N ILE A 63 5.00 -1.61 -2.83
CA ILE A 63 4.59 -1.05 -4.11
C ILE A 63 3.85 0.25 -3.83
N THR A 64 4.30 1.33 -4.47
CA THR A 64 3.67 2.64 -4.34
C THR A 64 2.75 2.91 -5.53
N VAL A 65 1.53 3.32 -5.23
CA VAL A 65 0.55 3.78 -6.21
C VAL A 65 0.46 5.31 -6.08
N PRO A 66 0.86 6.08 -7.11
CA PRO A 66 0.81 7.53 -7.05
C PRO A 66 -0.63 8.02 -6.99
N TYR A 67 -0.80 9.28 -6.58
CA TYR A 67 -2.12 9.91 -6.64
C TYR A 67 -2.63 9.92 -8.09
N ASP A 68 -3.88 9.49 -8.25
CA ASP A 68 -4.60 9.53 -9.52
C ASP A 68 -5.99 10.10 -9.29
N LYS A 69 -6.36 11.14 -10.05
CA LYS A 69 -7.68 11.76 -9.96
C LYS A 69 -8.80 10.76 -10.25
N ALA A 70 -8.57 9.78 -11.14
CA ALA A 70 -9.57 8.77 -11.49
C ALA A 70 -9.84 7.78 -10.34
N MET A 71 -8.94 7.67 -9.34
CA MET A 71 -9.18 6.86 -8.14
C MET A 71 -10.21 7.47 -7.18
N ARG A 72 -10.55 8.77 -7.36
CA ARG A 72 -11.58 9.46 -6.56
C ARG A 72 -12.97 9.42 -7.19
N GLU A 73 -13.10 8.87 -8.38
CA GLU A 73 -14.40 8.72 -9.04
C GLU A 73 -15.24 7.64 -8.32
N GLN A 74 -16.58 7.79 -8.33
CA GLN A 74 -17.50 6.83 -7.69
C GLN A 74 -17.35 5.39 -8.20
N SER A 75 -16.75 5.21 -9.38
CA SER A 75 -16.43 3.89 -9.93
C SER A 75 -15.01 3.90 -10.45
N LEU A 76 -14.17 3.04 -9.90
CA LEU A 76 -12.78 2.92 -10.29
C LEU A 76 -12.70 2.22 -11.65
N ARG A 77 -12.47 3.01 -12.70
CA ARG A 77 -12.38 2.50 -14.06
C ARG A 77 -10.92 2.38 -14.49
N SER A 78 -10.49 1.15 -14.79
CA SER A 78 -9.10 0.88 -15.12
C SER A 78 -8.60 1.59 -16.39
N ASP A 79 -9.49 1.93 -17.32
CA ASP A 79 -9.22 2.69 -18.55
C ASP A 79 -9.06 4.19 -18.31
N LYS A 80 -9.45 4.69 -17.14
CA LYS A 80 -9.33 6.10 -16.75
C LYS A 80 -8.11 6.39 -15.90
N LEU A 81 -7.42 5.35 -15.42
CA LEU A 81 -6.18 5.49 -14.67
C LEU A 81 -5.06 5.97 -15.58
N ALA A 82 -4.21 6.84 -15.03
CA ALA A 82 -2.96 7.20 -15.65
C ALA A 82 -2.10 5.93 -15.87
N PRO A 83 -1.27 5.88 -16.93
CA PRO A 83 -0.45 4.71 -17.24
C PRO A 83 0.44 4.28 -16.06
N ALA A 84 0.98 5.24 -15.30
CA ALA A 84 1.81 4.98 -14.11
C ALA A 84 1.01 4.28 -13.00
N THR A 85 -0.21 4.74 -12.71
CA THR A 85 -1.11 4.16 -11.71
C THR A 85 -1.52 2.74 -12.11
N ARG A 86 -1.86 2.52 -13.39
CA ARG A 86 -2.20 1.19 -13.91
C ARG A 86 -1.01 0.23 -13.84
N ALA A 87 0.19 0.69 -14.18
CA ALA A 87 1.42 -0.11 -14.06
C ALA A 87 1.71 -0.50 -12.61
N ALA A 88 1.50 0.41 -11.66
CA ALA A 88 1.67 0.12 -10.22
C ALA A 88 0.68 -0.96 -9.75
N TRP A 89 -0.58 -0.91 -10.17
CA TRP A 89 -1.57 -1.96 -9.85
C TRP A 89 -1.26 -3.31 -10.50
N LEU A 90 -0.77 -3.32 -11.74
CA LEU A 90 -0.31 -4.55 -12.38
C LEU A 90 0.90 -5.14 -11.66
N HIS A 91 1.83 -4.30 -11.21
CA HIS A 91 2.96 -4.73 -10.40
C HIS A 91 2.48 -5.35 -9.08
N ALA A 92 1.51 -4.73 -8.41
CA ALA A 92 0.92 -5.28 -7.19
C ALA A 92 0.30 -6.66 -7.40
N ALA A 93 -0.50 -6.83 -8.46
CA ALA A 93 -1.08 -8.12 -8.80
C ALA A 93 0.00 -9.18 -9.09
N ALA A 94 1.04 -8.83 -9.84
CA ALA A 94 2.15 -9.73 -10.13
C ALA A 94 2.94 -10.12 -8.87
N ALA A 95 3.19 -9.16 -7.97
CA ALA A 95 3.87 -9.39 -6.71
C ALA A 95 3.10 -10.36 -5.80
N VAL A 96 1.77 -10.22 -5.75
CA VAL A 96 0.90 -11.16 -5.03
C VAL A 96 0.96 -12.54 -5.69
N ALA A 97 0.81 -12.62 -7.02
CA ALA A 97 0.81 -13.88 -7.76
C ALA A 97 2.12 -14.67 -7.63
N ARG A 98 3.28 -14.01 -7.47
CA ARG A 98 4.57 -14.67 -7.20
C ARG A 98 4.67 -15.31 -5.81
N GLY A 99 3.80 -14.90 -4.88
CA GLY A 99 3.80 -15.39 -3.49
C GLY A 99 2.74 -16.42 -3.17
N LEU A 100 1.90 -16.78 -4.14
CA LEU A 100 0.93 -17.88 -4.06
C LEU A 100 1.58 -19.18 -4.54
#